data_AF-A0A2V9S4X6-F1
#
_entry.id   AF-A0A2V9S4X6-F1
#
_cell.length_a   1.000
_cell.length_b   1.000
_cell.length_c   1.000
_cell.angle_alpha   90.00
_cell.angle_beta   90.00
_cell.angle_gamma   90.00
#
_symmetry.space_group_name_H-M   'P 1'
#
loop_
_entity.id
_entity.type
_entity.pdbx_description
1 polymer ?
#
loop_
_entity_poly.entity_id
_entity_poly.type
_entity_poly.pdbx_seq_one_letter_code
_entity_poly.pdbx_strand_id
1 'polypeptide(L)'
;MAACRWRGEFWAVVAFMGLLAGCGGGSPNDRPRGNADVSGNWHATATSSSVPTTADLDFFIVQSGTSLASSLVLLNGTPCASQGTLTGTVDQQAVDLTIRESDGPDTITVPGSTDGITISGSYSISGSCDGGDTGTFFANFIPTVDSSRWSGDTSSVNGTLTFTADLREDSHGNLNGTMSFSRSPCFTDLTVTGNQVGSAVRLRDTQGIFDAFGNTNDQATSISGDYSVVSGACAEDGTFSMSRP
;
A
#
# COMPACT_ATOMS: atom_id res chain seq x y z
N MET A 1 23.72 87.35 23.81
CA MET A 1 23.84 88.68 23.20
C MET A 1 24.67 88.57 21.94
N ALA A 2 24.21 89.25 20.90
CA ALA A 2 24.95 89.70 19.71
C ALA A 2 25.66 88.66 18.82
N ALA A 3 25.17 88.61 17.59
CA ALA A 3 25.72 87.97 16.41
C ALA A 3 26.80 88.83 15.71
N CYS A 4 27.69 88.20 14.95
CA CYS A 4 28.12 88.61 13.60
C CYS A 4 28.80 87.40 12.92
N ARG A 5 28.38 86.80 11.79
CA ARG A 5 27.91 87.21 10.45
C ARG A 5 29.03 87.43 9.38
N TRP A 6 29.09 86.46 8.43
CA TRP A 6 29.46 86.49 6.97
C TRP A 6 30.95 86.52 6.58
N ARG A 7 31.45 85.92 5.49
CA ARG A 7 30.97 85.63 4.10
C ARG A 7 31.67 84.36 3.59
N GLY A 8 31.34 83.63 2.51
CA GLY A 8 30.40 83.69 1.38
C GLY A 8 30.61 82.39 0.57
N GLU A 9 29.55 81.77 0.05
CA GLU A 9 29.26 81.54 -1.39
C GLU A 9 30.28 80.62 -2.12
N PHE A 10 29.96 79.59 -2.93
CA PHE A 10 28.77 79.24 -3.71
C PHE A 10 29.04 77.87 -4.43
N TRP A 11 28.04 76.97 -4.49
CA TRP A 11 27.88 75.74 -5.35
C TRP A 11 28.96 74.62 -5.27
N ALA A 12 28.68 73.33 -5.46
CA ALA A 12 27.58 72.62 -6.09
C ALA A 12 27.38 71.23 -5.45
N VAL A 13 26.15 70.74 -5.54
CA VAL A 13 25.67 69.42 -5.12
C VAL A 13 26.15 68.33 -6.08
N VAL A 14 26.78 67.27 -5.57
CA VAL A 14 26.68 65.91 -6.14
C VAL A 14 26.62 64.91 -5.00
N ALA A 15 25.43 64.33 -4.84
CA ALA A 15 25.17 63.21 -3.94
C ALA A 15 25.60 61.89 -4.60
N PHE A 16 26.33 61.05 -3.87
CA PHE A 16 26.42 59.63 -4.20
C PHE A 16 26.30 58.82 -2.91
N MET A 17 25.14 58.17 -2.78
CA MET A 17 24.79 57.27 -1.69
C MET A 17 25.70 56.04 -1.69
N GLY A 18 26.37 55.80 -0.57
CA GLY A 18 27.01 54.53 -0.26
C GLY A 18 25.93 53.48 0.04
N LEU A 19 25.70 52.58 -0.92
CA LEU A 19 24.89 51.39 -0.73
C LEU A 19 25.60 50.43 0.22
N LEU A 20 25.00 50.25 1.38
CA LEU A 20 25.28 49.18 2.34
C LEU A 20 25.08 47.83 1.66
N ALA A 21 26.14 47.03 1.58
CA ALA A 21 26.06 45.61 1.26
C ALA A 21 25.40 44.88 2.43
N GLY A 22 24.08 44.70 2.36
CA GLY A 22 23.34 43.76 3.21
C GLY A 22 23.37 42.37 2.57
N CYS A 23 24.01 41.41 3.23
CA CYS A 23 23.87 39.99 2.93
C CYS A 23 22.41 39.57 3.14
N GLY A 24 21.67 39.37 2.05
CA GLY A 24 20.40 38.65 2.08
C GLY A 24 20.65 37.18 2.40
N GLY A 25 20.36 36.77 3.64
CA GLY A 25 20.28 35.37 4.02
C GLY A 25 19.08 34.72 3.34
N GLY A 26 19.31 34.08 2.21
CA GLY A 26 18.34 33.19 1.59
C GLY A 26 18.29 31.88 2.39
N SER A 27 17.19 31.68 3.13
CA SER A 27 16.87 30.40 3.76
C SER A 27 16.87 29.28 2.71
N PRO A 28 17.59 28.17 2.93
CA PRO A 28 17.55 27.05 2.01
C PRO A 28 16.27 26.24 2.22
N ASN A 29 15.50 26.06 1.13
CA ASN A 29 14.56 24.95 0.86
C ASN A 29 13.10 25.02 1.31
N ASP A 30 12.37 26.10 1.01
CA ASP A 30 10.90 26.03 0.86
C ASP A 30 10.52 25.54 -0.56
N ARG A 31 11.00 24.36 -0.95
CA ARG A 31 10.31 23.63 -2.02
C ARG A 31 9.08 22.99 -1.37
N PRO A 32 7.87 23.09 -1.95
CA PRO A 32 6.73 22.33 -1.47
C PRO A 32 7.16 20.87 -1.38
N ARG A 33 7.12 20.29 -0.17
CA ARG A 33 7.32 18.85 -0.02
C ARG A 33 6.20 18.21 -0.82
N GLY A 34 6.54 17.39 -1.81
CA GLY A 34 5.55 16.58 -2.51
C GLY A 34 4.83 15.68 -1.51
N ASN A 35 3.62 15.25 -1.87
CA ASN A 35 2.91 14.24 -1.10
C ASN A 35 3.76 12.96 -1.01
N ALA A 36 3.66 12.27 0.12
CA ALA A 36 4.14 10.91 0.24
C ALA A 36 3.48 10.04 -0.84
N ASP A 37 4.27 9.14 -1.43
CA ASP A 37 3.75 8.08 -2.29
C ASP A 37 3.30 6.94 -1.39
N VAL A 38 2.01 6.64 -1.43
CA VAL A 38 1.37 5.54 -0.69
C VAL A 38 0.75 4.51 -1.63
N SER A 39 1.08 4.57 -2.93
CA SER A 39 0.58 3.61 -3.91
C SER A 39 1.14 2.21 -3.65
N GLY A 40 0.31 1.18 -3.79
CA GLY A 40 0.72 -0.23 -3.70
C GLY A 40 0.02 -1.04 -2.63
N ASN A 41 0.58 -2.19 -2.28
CA ASN A 41 0.01 -3.13 -1.32
C ASN A 41 0.30 -2.72 0.13
N TRP A 42 -0.70 -2.85 0.97
CA TRP A 42 -0.62 -2.56 2.40
C TRP A 42 -1.29 -3.65 3.20
N HIS A 43 -0.63 -4.06 4.28
CA HIS A 43 -1.20 -4.88 5.33
C HIS A 43 -1.32 -4.02 6.59
N ALA A 44 -2.51 -3.97 7.18
CA ALA A 44 -2.78 -3.18 8.36
C ALA A 44 -3.39 -4.01 9.47
N THR A 45 -3.12 -3.60 10.71
CA THR A 45 -3.75 -4.11 11.91
C THR A 45 -4.46 -2.96 12.62
N ALA A 46 -5.75 -3.14 12.87
CA ALA A 46 -6.56 -2.31 13.73
C ALA A 46 -6.66 -2.97 15.11
N THR A 47 -6.34 -2.24 16.18
CA THR A 47 -6.43 -2.74 17.57
C THR A 47 -7.46 -1.94 18.34
N SER A 48 -8.52 -2.60 18.81
CA SER A 48 -9.59 -1.94 19.56
C SER A 48 -9.13 -1.49 20.94
N SER A 49 -9.59 -0.30 21.33
CA SER A 49 -9.44 0.22 22.70
C SER A 49 -10.61 -0.15 23.60
N SER A 50 -11.74 -0.60 23.02
CA SER A 50 -12.95 -0.97 23.74
C SER A 50 -12.91 -2.44 24.18
N VAL A 51 -12.35 -3.31 23.32
CA VAL A 51 -12.19 -4.75 23.53
C VAL A 51 -10.77 -5.16 23.12
N PRO A 52 -10.14 -6.16 23.76
CA PRO A 52 -8.78 -6.58 23.43
C PRO A 52 -8.77 -7.47 22.17
N THR A 53 -9.27 -6.96 21.06
CA THR A 53 -9.33 -7.63 19.77
C THR A 53 -8.58 -6.84 18.71
N THR A 54 -8.05 -7.57 17.72
CA THR A 54 -7.41 -7.01 16.54
C THR A 54 -8.15 -7.48 15.29
N ALA A 55 -8.17 -6.63 14.28
CA ALA A 55 -8.61 -6.97 12.94
C ALA A 55 -7.47 -6.65 11.96
N ASP A 56 -7.25 -7.54 11.01
CA ASP A 56 -6.28 -7.36 9.95
C ASP A 56 -6.98 -6.93 8.67
N LEU A 57 -6.35 -6.03 7.93
CA LEU A 57 -6.84 -5.46 6.70
C LEU A 57 -5.77 -5.54 5.63
N ASP A 58 -6.13 -6.07 4.48
CA ASP A 58 -5.25 -6.09 3.32
C ASP A 58 -5.88 -5.26 2.19
N PHE A 59 -5.12 -4.34 1.60
CA PHE A 59 -5.62 -3.46 0.54
C PHE A 59 -4.53 -3.02 -0.44
N PHE A 60 -4.95 -2.59 -1.64
CA PHE A 60 -4.07 -1.98 -2.64
C PHE A 60 -4.49 -0.51 -2.85
N ILE A 61 -3.60 0.44 -2.63
CA ILE A 61 -3.87 1.86 -2.85
C ILE A 61 -3.45 2.26 -4.27
N VAL A 62 -4.39 2.84 -5.02
CA VAL A 62 -4.11 3.64 -6.21
C VAL A 62 -4.15 5.12 -5.82
N GLN A 63 -3.02 5.82 -5.97
CA GLN A 63 -2.92 7.25 -5.71
C GLN A 63 -2.98 8.06 -7.01
N SER A 64 -3.82 9.10 -7.04
CA SER A 64 -3.89 10.08 -8.11
C SER A 64 -3.83 11.49 -7.53
N GLY A 65 -2.65 12.09 -7.56
CA GLY A 65 -2.39 13.38 -6.89
C GLY A 65 -2.50 13.25 -5.36
N THR A 66 -3.50 13.92 -4.78
CA THR A 66 -3.83 13.85 -3.35
C THR A 66 -4.89 12.79 -3.03
N SER A 67 -5.55 12.21 -4.04
CA SER A 67 -6.66 11.28 -3.84
C SER A 67 -6.17 9.84 -3.78
N LEU A 68 -6.73 9.06 -2.85
CA LEU A 68 -6.44 7.65 -2.62
C LEU A 68 -7.70 6.82 -2.87
N ALA A 69 -7.54 5.64 -3.47
CA ALA A 69 -8.63 4.69 -3.65
C ALA A 69 -8.13 3.24 -3.58
N SER A 70 -8.96 2.35 -3.04
CA SER A 70 -8.89 0.90 -3.26
C SER A 70 -10.27 0.38 -3.63
N SER A 71 -10.36 -0.45 -4.67
CA SER A 71 -11.57 -1.17 -5.02
C SER A 71 -11.82 -2.42 -4.16
N LEU A 72 -10.81 -2.87 -3.41
CA LEU A 72 -10.92 -4.03 -2.54
C LEU A 72 -10.08 -3.86 -1.27
N VAL A 73 -10.72 -4.03 -0.13
CA VAL A 73 -10.10 -4.20 1.19
C VAL A 73 -10.57 -5.54 1.70
N LEU A 74 -9.67 -6.45 2.04
CA LEU A 74 -10.02 -7.68 2.73
C LEU A 74 -10.05 -7.40 4.22
N LEU A 75 -11.12 -7.81 4.90
CA LEU A 75 -11.34 -7.58 6.32
C LEU A 75 -11.31 -8.92 7.04
N ASN A 76 -10.32 -9.12 7.90
CA ASN A 76 -10.16 -10.33 8.69
C ASN A 76 -10.28 -10.01 10.18
N GLY A 77 -11.08 -10.78 10.91
CA GLY A 77 -11.24 -10.62 12.37
C GLY A 77 -12.44 -9.77 12.82
N THR A 78 -13.26 -9.26 11.89
CA THR A 78 -14.60 -8.72 12.22
C THR A 78 -15.70 -9.68 11.72
N PRO A 79 -16.79 -9.90 12.48
CA PRO A 79 -17.94 -10.68 12.02
C PRO A 79 -18.87 -9.89 11.09
N CYS A 80 -18.65 -8.58 10.91
CA CYS A 80 -19.59 -7.67 10.24
C CYS A 80 -19.48 -7.70 8.71
N ALA A 81 -18.25 -7.88 8.21
CA ALA A 81 -17.93 -7.85 6.80
C ALA A 81 -16.67 -8.68 6.54
N SER A 82 -16.57 -9.22 5.33
CA SER A 82 -15.34 -9.87 4.85
C SER A 82 -14.54 -8.98 3.90
N GLN A 83 -15.17 -7.92 3.38
CA GLN A 83 -14.56 -7.05 2.40
C GLN A 83 -15.12 -5.63 2.39
N GLY A 84 -14.35 -4.71 1.83
CA GLY A 84 -14.70 -3.30 1.73
C GLY A 84 -14.07 -2.60 0.53
N THR A 85 -14.28 -1.29 0.50
CA THR A 85 -13.60 -0.36 -0.41
C THR A 85 -12.93 0.74 0.40
N LEU A 86 -11.87 1.33 -0.13
CA LEU A 86 -11.16 2.44 0.51
C LEU A 86 -11.22 3.68 -0.36
N THR A 87 -11.45 4.82 0.27
CA THR A 87 -11.21 6.16 -0.31
C THR A 87 -10.39 6.97 0.67
N GLY A 88 -9.67 7.98 0.22
CA GLY A 88 -8.93 8.82 1.14
C GLY A 88 -8.18 9.96 0.48
N THR A 89 -7.38 10.64 1.29
CA THR A 89 -6.48 11.69 0.83
C THR A 89 -5.11 11.61 1.46
N VAL A 90 -4.11 12.16 0.77
CA VAL A 90 -2.76 12.41 1.30
C VAL A 90 -2.37 13.86 1.02
N ASP A 91 -1.93 14.57 2.06
CA ASP A 91 -1.34 15.91 1.98
C ASP A 91 -0.01 15.89 2.75
N GLN A 92 1.09 16.00 2.01
CA GLN A 92 2.44 15.78 2.52
C GLN A 92 2.55 14.40 3.19
N GLN A 93 2.48 14.35 4.52
CA GLN A 93 2.55 13.12 5.31
C GLN A 93 1.26 12.81 6.05
N ALA A 94 0.27 13.71 6.02
CA ALA A 94 -1.03 13.48 6.63
C ALA A 94 -1.87 12.60 5.69
N VAL A 95 -2.51 11.59 6.25
CA VAL A 95 -3.38 10.66 5.52
C VAL A 95 -4.74 10.64 6.21
N ASP A 96 -5.80 10.63 5.42
CA ASP A 96 -7.17 10.42 5.90
C ASP A 96 -7.81 9.33 5.06
N LEU A 97 -8.05 8.17 5.65
CA LEU A 97 -8.65 7.01 4.97
C LEU A 97 -10.09 6.80 5.46
N THR A 98 -10.96 6.39 4.54
CA THR A 98 -12.31 5.94 4.81
C THR A 98 -12.50 4.59 4.14
N ILE A 99 -12.73 3.56 4.96
CA ILE A 99 -13.04 2.20 4.52
C ILE A 99 -14.54 1.99 4.72
N ARG A 100 -15.20 1.51 3.67
CA ARG A 100 -16.63 1.14 3.71
C ARG A 100 -16.76 -0.35 3.50
N GLU A 101 -17.40 -1.02 4.45
CA GLU A 101 -17.75 -2.42 4.30
C GLU A 101 -18.69 -2.59 3.10
N SER A 102 -18.41 -3.60 2.27
CA SER A 102 -19.20 -3.86 1.06
C SER A 102 -20.35 -4.83 1.33
N ASP A 103 -20.15 -5.75 2.28
CA ASP A 103 -21.11 -6.74 2.75
C ASP A 103 -21.60 -6.47 4.17
N GLY A 104 -21.15 -5.39 4.80
CA GLY A 104 -21.54 -4.94 6.14
C GLY A 104 -22.04 -3.48 6.19
N PRO A 105 -22.60 -3.04 7.32
CA PRO A 105 -23.19 -1.71 7.46
C PRO A 105 -22.19 -0.63 7.88
N ASP A 106 -20.94 -0.98 8.21
CA ASP A 106 -20.05 -0.06 8.91
C ASP A 106 -19.12 0.74 7.97
N THR A 107 -18.70 1.88 8.49
CA THR A 107 -17.70 2.76 7.89
C THR A 107 -16.62 3.08 8.91
N ILE A 108 -15.38 2.79 8.55
CA ILE A 108 -14.18 2.97 9.36
C ILE A 108 -13.44 4.19 8.83
N THR A 109 -13.14 5.17 9.69
CA THR A 109 -12.35 6.35 9.33
C THR A 109 -11.02 6.33 10.06
N VAL A 110 -9.94 6.62 9.34
CA VAL A 110 -8.55 6.54 9.83
C VAL A 110 -7.79 7.82 9.51
N PRO A 111 -7.88 8.86 10.36
CA PRO A 111 -6.92 9.95 10.34
C PRO A 111 -5.56 9.45 10.85
N GLY A 112 -4.51 9.73 10.10
CA GLY A 112 -3.17 9.25 10.40
C GLY A 112 -2.05 10.01 9.71
N SER A 113 -0.88 9.41 9.73
CA SER A 113 0.33 9.91 9.09
C SER A 113 1.11 8.78 8.44
N THR A 114 1.92 9.13 7.45
CA THR A 114 2.75 8.18 6.70
C THR A 114 4.15 8.72 6.47
N ASP A 115 5.11 7.79 6.38
CA ASP A 115 6.46 8.04 5.88
C ASP A 115 6.70 7.41 4.49
N GLY A 116 5.66 6.87 3.86
CA GLY A 116 5.70 6.16 2.57
C GLY A 116 5.93 4.64 2.69
N ILE A 117 6.28 4.13 3.87
CA ILE A 117 6.46 2.67 4.12
C ILE A 117 5.54 2.19 5.24
N THR A 118 5.14 3.09 6.14
CA THR A 118 4.19 2.84 7.22
C THR A 118 3.06 3.86 7.17
N ILE A 119 1.88 3.46 7.63
CA ILE A 119 0.76 4.36 7.96
C ILE A 119 0.40 4.10 9.41
N SER A 120 0.31 5.16 10.22
CA SER A 120 -0.08 5.04 11.62
C SER A 120 -1.10 6.09 11.99
N GLY A 121 -2.08 5.73 12.83
CA GLY A 121 -3.14 6.63 13.23
C GLY A 121 -4.09 6.00 14.24
N SER A 122 -5.25 6.62 14.37
CA SER A 122 -6.39 6.07 15.10
C SER A 122 -7.51 5.74 14.13
N TYR A 123 -8.34 4.77 14.47
CA TYR A 123 -9.59 4.53 13.74
C TYR A 123 -10.82 4.81 14.60
N SER A 124 -11.93 5.10 13.94
CA SER A 124 -13.27 5.09 14.52
C SER A 124 -14.25 4.43 13.58
N ILE A 125 -15.15 3.62 14.13
CA ILE A 125 -16.19 2.90 13.38
C ILE A 125 -17.53 3.59 13.61
N SER A 126 -18.26 3.81 12.52
CA SER A 126 -19.65 4.23 12.53
C SER A 126 -20.50 3.20 11.79
N GLY A 127 -21.75 3.00 12.23
CA GLY A 127 -22.63 1.98 11.65
C GLY A 127 -23.40 1.25 12.74
N SER A 128 -23.90 0.06 12.41
CA SER A 128 -24.78 -0.70 13.30
C SER A 128 -24.21 -2.01 13.81
N CYS A 129 -23.07 -2.48 13.28
CA CYS A 129 -22.47 -3.75 13.70
C CYS A 129 -21.44 -3.52 14.81
N ASP A 130 -20.29 -2.93 14.47
CA ASP A 130 -19.20 -2.52 15.38
C ASP A 130 -19.19 -0.99 15.61
N GLY A 131 -20.31 -0.32 15.30
CA GLY A 131 -20.48 1.12 15.45
C GLY A 131 -20.16 1.63 16.86
N GLY A 132 -19.29 2.64 16.94
CA GLY A 132 -18.81 3.22 18.19
C GLY A 132 -17.46 2.68 18.66
N ASP A 133 -16.93 1.61 18.04
CA ASP A 133 -15.58 1.16 18.36
C ASP A 133 -14.52 2.16 17.87
N THR A 134 -13.42 2.23 18.62
CA THR A 134 -12.27 3.10 18.33
C THR A 134 -10.98 2.40 18.74
N GLY A 135 -9.88 2.80 18.12
CA GLY A 135 -8.60 2.20 18.44
C GLY A 135 -7.44 2.75 17.64
N THR A 136 -6.34 1.99 17.62
CA THR A 136 -5.14 2.32 16.87
C THR A 136 -5.13 1.60 15.54
N PHE A 137 -4.61 2.25 14.51
CA PHE A 137 -4.41 1.70 13.18
C PHE A 137 -2.92 1.76 12.82
N PHE A 138 -2.38 0.65 12.33
CA PHE A 138 -1.01 0.57 11.85
C PHE A 138 -0.94 -0.26 10.58
N ALA A 139 -0.32 0.26 9.52
CA ALA A 139 -0.14 -0.45 8.26
C ALA A 139 1.31 -0.43 7.82
N ASN A 140 1.76 -1.54 7.23
CA ASN A 140 3.05 -1.67 6.58
C ASN A 140 2.85 -1.86 5.08
N PHE A 141 3.73 -1.23 4.31
CA PHE A 141 3.83 -1.46 2.88
C PHE A 141 4.32 -2.88 2.62
N ILE A 142 3.64 -3.58 1.73
CA ILE A 142 4.03 -4.90 1.24
C ILE A 142 4.62 -4.73 -0.17
N PRO A 143 5.87 -5.14 -0.42
CA PRO A 143 6.45 -5.07 -1.75
C PRO A 143 5.65 -5.87 -2.79
N THR A 144 5.80 -5.50 -4.05
CA THR A 144 5.17 -6.21 -5.17
C THR A 144 5.72 -7.62 -5.32
N VAL A 145 4.91 -8.58 -5.75
CA VAL A 145 5.36 -9.97 -6.02
C VAL A 145 6.08 -10.17 -7.35
N ASP A 146 6.44 -9.09 -8.06
CA ASP A 146 7.15 -9.12 -9.34
C ASP A 146 8.51 -9.87 -9.25
N SER A 147 8.63 -11.02 -9.93
CA SER A 147 9.90 -11.71 -10.18
C SER A 147 9.76 -12.76 -11.28
N SER A 148 10.83 -12.92 -12.06
CA SER A 148 10.96 -13.99 -13.06
C SER A 148 11.56 -15.30 -12.53
N ARG A 149 11.76 -15.40 -11.21
CA ARG A 149 12.56 -16.46 -10.58
C ARG A 149 11.91 -17.02 -9.32
N TRP A 150 10.59 -17.16 -9.33
CA TRP A 150 9.93 -17.91 -8.27
C TRP A 150 10.23 -19.40 -8.42
N SER A 151 10.47 -20.07 -7.31
CA SER A 151 10.57 -21.53 -7.23
C SER A 151 9.83 -22.03 -6.00
N GLY A 152 9.12 -23.14 -6.15
CA GLY A 152 8.28 -23.66 -5.09
C GLY A 152 7.90 -25.11 -5.26
N ASP A 153 7.09 -25.58 -4.32
CA ASP A 153 6.58 -26.94 -4.24
C ASP A 153 5.09 -26.92 -3.91
N THR A 154 4.35 -27.87 -4.48
CA THR A 154 2.99 -28.23 -4.04
C THR A 154 3.02 -29.45 -3.14
N SER A 155 2.01 -29.62 -2.31
CA SER A 155 1.83 -30.81 -1.47
C SER A 155 0.36 -31.20 -1.43
N SER A 156 0.03 -32.38 -1.96
CA SER A 156 -1.32 -32.95 -1.96
C SER A 156 -1.29 -34.43 -1.58
N VAL A 157 -2.46 -35.06 -1.58
CA VAL A 157 -2.60 -36.53 -1.44
C VAL A 157 -1.93 -37.31 -2.58
N ASN A 158 -1.69 -36.68 -3.72
CA ASN A 158 -1.04 -37.29 -4.89
C ASN A 158 0.48 -37.09 -4.90
N GLY A 159 1.03 -36.39 -3.90
CA GLY A 159 2.47 -36.19 -3.70
C GLY A 159 2.89 -34.73 -3.81
N THR A 160 4.18 -34.54 -4.08
CA THR A 160 4.83 -33.22 -4.16
C THR A 160 5.28 -32.95 -5.59
N LEU A 161 4.98 -31.75 -6.09
CA LEU A 161 5.46 -31.27 -7.39
C LEU A 161 6.28 -30.00 -7.19
N THR A 162 7.48 -29.98 -7.76
CA THR A 162 8.31 -28.76 -7.83
C THR A 162 7.87 -27.92 -9.02
N PHE A 163 7.83 -26.60 -8.88
CA PHE A 163 7.55 -25.68 -9.97
C PHE A 163 8.43 -24.42 -9.94
N THR A 164 8.45 -23.72 -11.06
CA THR A 164 9.01 -22.37 -11.19
C THR A 164 7.93 -21.42 -11.68
N ALA A 165 8.05 -20.13 -11.39
CA ALA A 165 7.12 -19.13 -11.90
C ALA A 165 7.79 -17.79 -12.26
N ASP A 166 7.22 -17.13 -13.25
CA ASP A 166 7.43 -15.72 -13.57
C ASP A 166 6.12 -15.00 -13.28
N LEU A 167 6.14 -14.06 -12.34
CA LEU A 167 4.98 -13.27 -11.93
C LEU A 167 5.30 -11.79 -12.09
N ARG A 168 4.38 -11.03 -12.66
CA ARG A 168 4.45 -9.58 -12.81
C ARG A 168 3.21 -8.95 -12.21
N GLU A 169 3.43 -7.87 -11.46
CA GLU A 169 2.37 -7.07 -10.87
C GLU A 169 2.31 -5.72 -11.58
N ASP A 170 1.10 -5.29 -11.93
CA ASP A 170 0.89 -3.97 -12.52
C ASP A 170 0.60 -2.89 -11.47
N SER A 171 0.40 -1.65 -11.92
CA SER A 171 0.12 -0.50 -11.04
C SER A 171 -1.26 -0.54 -10.37
N HIS A 172 -2.03 -1.60 -10.53
CA HIS A 172 -3.35 -1.81 -9.94
C HIS A 172 -3.39 -3.11 -9.10
N GLY A 173 -2.24 -3.74 -8.85
CA GLY A 173 -2.15 -4.99 -8.10
C GLY A 173 -2.59 -6.21 -8.89
N ASN A 174 -2.81 -6.11 -10.21
CA ASN A 174 -3.13 -7.28 -11.02
C ASN A 174 -1.86 -8.07 -11.31
N LEU A 175 -1.99 -9.39 -11.24
CA LEU A 175 -0.91 -10.34 -11.52
C LEU A 175 -1.09 -10.98 -12.88
N ASN A 176 -0.01 -11.09 -13.64
CA ASN A 176 0.10 -11.97 -14.78
C ASN A 176 1.38 -12.80 -14.67
N GLY A 177 1.39 -13.98 -15.29
CA GLY A 177 2.58 -14.80 -15.23
C GLY A 177 2.44 -16.17 -15.85
N THR A 178 3.51 -16.95 -15.68
CA THR A 178 3.56 -18.36 -16.07
C THR A 178 4.10 -19.20 -14.93
N MET A 179 3.54 -20.38 -14.73
CA MET A 179 4.04 -21.40 -13.80
C MET A 179 4.43 -22.64 -14.60
N SER A 180 5.62 -23.19 -14.38
CA SER A 180 6.12 -24.40 -15.03
C SER A 180 6.37 -25.49 -13.99
N PHE A 181 5.64 -26.60 -14.10
CA PHE A 181 5.68 -27.72 -13.16
C PHE A 181 6.58 -28.83 -13.68
N SER A 182 7.53 -29.24 -12.85
CA SER A 182 8.38 -30.38 -13.15
C SER A 182 7.70 -31.68 -12.73
N ARG A 183 7.65 -32.65 -13.64
CA ARG A 183 7.13 -34.01 -13.40
C ARG A 183 5.64 -34.09 -13.02
N SER A 184 4.88 -33.03 -13.27
CA SER A 184 3.42 -33.11 -13.17
C SER A 184 2.88 -33.95 -14.33
N PRO A 185 2.06 -34.98 -14.06
CA PRO A 185 1.37 -35.73 -15.11
C PRO A 185 0.21 -34.94 -15.73
N CYS A 186 -0.08 -33.76 -15.18
CA CYS A 186 -1.34 -33.06 -15.35
C CYS A 186 -1.21 -31.71 -16.07
N PHE A 187 -0.15 -30.99 -15.78
CA PHE A 187 0.10 -29.66 -16.33
C PHE A 187 1.61 -29.44 -16.39
N THR A 188 2.12 -29.05 -17.55
CA THR A 188 3.55 -28.75 -17.71
C THR A 188 3.78 -27.25 -17.53
N ASP A 189 2.99 -26.43 -18.22
CA ASP A 189 3.04 -24.97 -18.13
C ASP A 189 1.62 -24.40 -18.01
N LEU A 190 1.44 -23.47 -17.08
CA LEU A 190 0.19 -22.73 -16.87
C LEU A 190 0.44 -21.25 -17.07
N THR A 191 -0.41 -20.58 -17.85
CA THR A 191 -0.52 -19.12 -17.81
C THR A 191 -1.48 -18.74 -16.69
N VAL A 192 -1.00 -17.93 -15.76
CA VAL A 192 -1.77 -17.50 -14.58
C VAL A 192 -2.04 -16.01 -14.60
N THR A 193 -3.19 -15.65 -14.05
CA THR A 193 -3.64 -14.28 -13.81
C THR A 193 -4.16 -14.19 -12.39
N GLY A 194 -4.20 -13.00 -11.81
CA GLY A 194 -4.68 -12.86 -10.45
C GLY A 194 -4.51 -11.46 -9.91
N ASN A 195 -4.37 -11.35 -8.60
CA ASN A 195 -4.17 -10.09 -7.92
C ASN A 195 -3.45 -10.27 -6.59
N GLN A 196 -2.68 -9.24 -6.21
CA GLN A 196 -2.20 -9.03 -4.85
C GLN A 196 -3.04 -7.92 -4.21
N VAL A 197 -3.43 -8.14 -2.96
CA VAL A 197 -4.12 -7.16 -2.13
C VAL A 197 -3.48 -7.26 -0.76
N GLY A 198 -2.68 -6.26 -0.37
CA GLY A 198 -1.86 -6.34 0.83
C GLY A 198 -0.93 -7.55 0.79
N SER A 199 -1.03 -8.40 1.79
CA SER A 199 -0.32 -9.69 1.86
C SER A 199 -1.04 -10.82 1.11
N ALA A 200 -2.35 -10.70 0.84
CA ALA A 200 -3.12 -11.74 0.17
C ALA A 200 -2.81 -11.79 -1.32
N VAL A 201 -2.58 -13.00 -1.82
CA VAL A 201 -2.30 -13.28 -3.24
C VAL A 201 -3.28 -14.33 -3.74
N ARG A 202 -3.83 -14.05 -4.92
CA ARG A 202 -4.59 -15.04 -5.67
C ARG A 202 -4.00 -15.23 -7.05
N LEU A 203 -3.92 -16.48 -7.50
CA LEU A 203 -3.52 -16.86 -8.85
C LEU A 203 -4.52 -17.85 -9.41
N ARG A 204 -4.92 -17.66 -10.66
CA ARG A 204 -5.82 -18.53 -11.40
C ARG A 204 -5.28 -18.76 -12.79
N ASP A 205 -5.42 -19.96 -13.30
CA ASP A 205 -5.15 -20.17 -14.72
C ASP A 205 -6.22 -19.54 -15.61
N THR A 206 -5.87 -19.32 -16.86
CA THR A 206 -6.79 -18.74 -17.85
C THR A 206 -7.98 -19.64 -18.21
N GLN A 207 -7.93 -20.94 -17.86
CA GLN A 207 -9.00 -21.90 -18.13
C GLN A 207 -9.92 -22.13 -16.93
N GLY A 208 -9.61 -21.57 -15.76
CA GLY A 208 -10.38 -21.74 -14.52
C GLY A 208 -10.29 -23.15 -13.91
N ILE A 209 -9.24 -23.89 -14.26
CA ILE A 209 -8.95 -25.24 -13.77
C ILE A 209 -8.09 -25.18 -12.51
N PHE A 210 -7.22 -24.19 -12.38
CA PHE A 210 -6.31 -24.00 -11.26
C PHE A 210 -6.65 -22.69 -10.54
N ASP A 211 -6.84 -22.74 -9.23
CA ASP A 211 -6.98 -21.58 -8.35
C ASP A 211 -6.05 -21.77 -7.15
N ALA A 212 -5.26 -20.76 -6.83
CA ALA A 212 -4.36 -20.73 -5.69
C ALA A 212 -4.60 -19.45 -4.90
N PHE A 213 -4.72 -19.59 -3.59
CA PHE A 213 -4.90 -18.50 -2.66
C PHE A 213 -3.91 -18.65 -1.52
N GLY A 214 -3.19 -17.58 -1.20
CA GLY A 214 -2.20 -17.60 -0.14
C GLY A 214 -1.83 -16.21 0.32
N ASN A 215 -0.83 -16.16 1.18
CA ASN A 215 -0.30 -14.91 1.72
C ASN A 215 1.19 -14.80 1.46
N THR A 216 1.65 -13.58 1.23
CA THR A 216 3.07 -13.24 1.23
C THR A 216 3.60 -13.16 2.66
N ASN A 217 4.92 -13.22 2.80
CA ASN A 217 5.56 -12.59 3.96
C ASN A 217 5.62 -11.06 3.78
N ASP A 218 6.06 -10.34 4.82
CA ASP A 218 6.15 -8.87 4.83
C ASP A 218 7.06 -8.28 3.74
N GLN A 219 7.93 -9.09 3.15
CA GLN A 219 8.88 -8.68 2.10
C GLN A 219 8.45 -9.13 0.70
N ALA A 220 7.30 -9.79 0.60
CA ALA A 220 6.84 -10.46 -0.62
C ALA A 220 7.89 -11.36 -1.29
N THR A 221 8.80 -11.96 -0.51
CA THR A 221 9.83 -12.89 -1.02
C THR A 221 9.42 -14.35 -0.92
N SER A 222 8.34 -14.64 -0.17
CA SER A 222 7.71 -15.95 -0.11
C SER A 222 6.20 -15.81 -0.22
N ILE A 223 5.55 -16.78 -0.86
CA ILE A 223 4.09 -16.93 -0.89
C ILE A 223 3.77 -18.37 -0.48
N SER A 224 2.77 -18.53 0.39
CA SER A 224 2.28 -19.84 0.78
C SER A 224 0.78 -19.84 0.98
N GLY A 225 0.13 -20.95 0.66
CA GLY A 225 -1.31 -21.10 0.86
C GLY A 225 -1.83 -22.40 0.28
N ASP A 226 -3.09 -22.36 -0.13
CA ASP A 226 -3.82 -23.50 -0.67
C ASP A 226 -3.98 -23.36 -2.18
N TYR A 227 -4.08 -24.50 -2.86
CA TYR A 227 -4.45 -24.56 -4.28
C TYR A 227 -5.50 -25.63 -4.50
N SER A 228 -6.26 -25.45 -5.58
CA SER A 228 -7.26 -26.39 -6.06
C SER A 228 -7.14 -26.55 -7.57
N VAL A 229 -7.21 -27.81 -8.01
CA VAL A 229 -7.39 -28.20 -9.40
C VAL A 229 -8.81 -28.72 -9.55
N VAL A 230 -9.67 -27.94 -10.18
CA VAL A 230 -11.14 -28.08 -10.06
C VAL A 230 -11.71 -29.21 -10.93
N SER A 231 -10.98 -29.67 -11.95
CA SER A 231 -11.52 -30.68 -12.88
C SER A 231 -10.46 -31.53 -13.60
N GLY A 232 -10.93 -32.61 -14.22
CA GLY A 232 -10.12 -33.54 -15.01
C GLY A 232 -9.53 -34.67 -14.18
N ALA A 233 -8.70 -35.50 -14.82
CA ALA A 233 -7.99 -36.61 -14.17
C ALA A 233 -6.98 -36.17 -13.09
N CYS A 234 -6.84 -34.85 -12.94
CA CYS A 234 -5.86 -34.15 -12.13
C CYS A 234 -6.51 -33.36 -11.00
N ALA A 235 -7.80 -33.57 -10.77
CA ALA A 235 -8.53 -32.87 -9.73
C ALA A 235 -7.94 -33.23 -8.36
N GLU A 236 -7.45 -32.21 -7.67
CA GLU A 236 -6.84 -32.33 -6.35
C GLU A 236 -6.84 -30.99 -5.65
N ASP A 237 -6.75 -31.04 -4.33
CA ASP A 237 -6.50 -29.88 -3.49
C ASP A 237 -5.23 -30.14 -2.68
N GLY A 238 -4.52 -29.07 -2.34
CA GLY A 238 -3.31 -29.16 -1.55
C GLY A 238 -2.80 -27.80 -1.13
N THR A 239 -1.59 -27.79 -0.60
CA THR A 239 -0.89 -26.57 -0.23
C THR A 239 0.23 -26.28 -1.23
N PHE A 240 0.62 -25.03 -1.34
CA PHE A 240 1.81 -24.63 -2.08
C PHE A 240 2.66 -23.67 -1.26
N SER A 241 3.95 -23.67 -1.55
CA SER A 241 4.87 -22.64 -1.09
C SER A 241 5.85 -22.30 -2.19
N MET A 242 6.18 -21.02 -2.34
CA MET A 242 7.19 -20.57 -3.29
C MET A 242 7.98 -19.39 -2.72
N SER A 243 9.20 -19.24 -3.20
CA SER A 243 10.09 -18.14 -2.83
C SER A 243 10.84 -17.60 -4.05
N ARG A 244 11.29 -16.35 -3.94
CA ARG A 244 12.19 -15.69 -4.90
C ARG A 244 13.50 -15.28 -4.20
N PRO A 245 14.62 -15.16 -4.95
CA PRO A 245 15.88 -14.64 -4.44
C PRO A 245 15.78 -13.22 -3.87
#